data_AF-A0AA41S577-F1
#
_entry.id   AF-A0AA41S577-F1
#
_cell.length_a   1.000
_cell.length_b   1.000
_cell.length_c   1.000
_cell.angle_alpha   90.00
_cell.angle_beta   90.00
_cell.angle_gamma   90.00
#
_symmetry.space_group_name_H-M   'P 1'
#
loop_
_entity.id
_entity.type
_entity.pdbx_description
1 polymer ?
#
loop_
_entity_poly.entity_id
_entity_poly.type
_entity_poly.pdbx_seq_one_letter_code
_entity_poly.pdbx_strand_id
1 'polypeptide(L)'
;MRRRIFHSSSPSFLYFFHLCLSCNGVAKPMPRPKLIYVESAQNQGLGIASNNTACKPLLELLPEGYDAGELDQLISYLINKEDSTGVVLVGHSTGCQDIVHYLRTNAACSRAVRAAILQAPVSDREFRATLPETAEMIDLASTMINEGRGDELMPLRANPDAPISAYRYHSLCAYMGDDDMFSSDLTDDQLKTRLGHMSQTPCQVIFSMADEYVPEYVDKKALVERLCKAMGGAEKVEIEWGNHSLSNRIQEAVQAIVDFVKTEGPKGWDDPWH
;
A
#
# COMPACT_ATOMS: atom_id res chain seq x y z
N MET A 1 -27.32 -8.78 20.04
CA MET A 1 -26.07 -8.57 20.81
C MET A 1 -25.25 -7.49 20.11
N ARG A 2 -24.56 -6.65 20.88
CA ARG A 2 -24.15 -5.27 20.55
C ARG A 2 -23.28 -5.16 19.29
N ARG A 3 -23.68 -4.27 18.37
CA ARG A 3 -22.82 -3.72 17.29
C ARG A 3 -21.65 -3.00 17.96
N ARG A 4 -20.42 -3.50 17.82
CA ARG A 4 -19.21 -2.72 18.12
C ARG A 4 -18.88 -1.91 16.88
N ILE A 5 -19.19 -0.62 16.94
CA ILE A 5 -18.65 0.38 16.01
C ILE A 5 -17.21 0.60 16.50
N PHE A 6 -16.24 0.03 15.79
CA PHE A 6 -14.84 0.34 16.05
C PHE A 6 -14.54 1.71 15.45
N HIS A 7 -14.17 2.67 16.30
CA HIS A 7 -13.69 3.98 15.87
C HIS A 7 -12.24 3.81 15.39
N SER A 8 -11.95 4.14 14.12
CA SER A 8 -10.60 4.50 13.74
C SER A 8 -10.30 5.88 14.33
N SER A 9 -9.17 6.02 15.01
CA SER A 9 -8.78 7.22 15.77
C SER A 9 -8.31 8.39 14.91
N SER A 10 -8.45 8.32 13.59
CA SER A 10 -8.09 9.38 12.66
C SER A 10 -9.15 9.44 11.55
N PRO A 11 -9.59 10.65 11.13
CA PRO A 11 -10.31 10.79 9.88
C PRO A 11 -9.34 10.41 8.77
N SER A 12 -9.40 9.14 8.36
CA SER A 12 -8.45 8.54 7.42
C SER A 12 -8.53 9.27 6.09
N PHE A 13 -7.39 9.35 5.39
CA PHE A 13 -7.30 9.83 4.01
C PHE A 13 -8.39 9.17 3.15
N LEU A 14 -8.74 7.91 3.42
CA LEU A 14 -9.89 7.19 2.86
C LEU A 14 -11.22 7.97 2.90
N TYR A 15 -11.55 8.61 4.01
CA TYR A 15 -12.79 9.37 4.18
C TYR A 15 -12.77 10.62 3.29
N PHE A 16 -11.64 11.32 3.23
CA PHE A 16 -11.45 12.49 2.36
C PHE A 16 -11.34 12.13 0.88
N PHE A 17 -10.66 11.04 0.55
CA PHE A 17 -10.56 10.50 -0.80
C PHE A 17 -11.95 10.07 -1.29
N HIS A 18 -12.72 9.37 -0.45
CA HIS A 18 -14.10 8.99 -0.76
C HIS A 18 -15.05 10.19 -0.85
N LEU A 19 -14.90 11.21 0.01
CA LEU A 19 -15.66 12.47 -0.05
C LEU A 19 -15.32 13.27 -1.30
N CYS A 20 -14.03 13.40 -1.63
CA CYS A 20 -13.60 13.98 -2.88
C CYS A 20 -14.30 13.22 -4.01
N LEU A 21 -14.13 11.90 -4.11
CA LEU A 21 -14.64 11.07 -5.22
C LEU A 21 -16.16 11.06 -5.37
N SER A 22 -16.88 11.24 -4.27
CA SER A 22 -18.35 11.26 -4.25
C SER A 22 -18.93 12.65 -4.53
N CYS A 23 -18.12 13.71 -4.44
CA CYS A 23 -18.53 15.09 -4.67
C CYS A 23 -18.30 15.50 -6.13
N ASN A 24 -19.02 14.90 -7.09
CA ASN A 24 -19.60 15.62 -8.23
C ASN A 24 -20.44 14.69 -9.13
N GLY A 25 -21.50 15.26 -9.72
CA GLY A 25 -22.69 14.56 -10.19
C GLY A 25 -22.50 13.50 -11.29
N VAL A 26 -23.49 12.61 -11.35
CA VAL A 26 -23.92 11.70 -12.43
C VAL A 26 -23.12 11.83 -13.75
N ALA A 27 -21.95 11.23 -13.82
CA ALA A 27 -21.23 11.03 -15.09
C ALA A 27 -21.83 9.82 -15.83
N LYS A 28 -22.06 9.94 -17.14
CA LYS A 28 -22.53 8.85 -17.99
C LYS A 28 -21.54 7.67 -17.96
N PRO A 29 -22.01 6.40 -18.10
CA PRO A 29 -21.14 5.23 -18.14
C PRO A 29 -20.39 5.23 -19.47
N MET A 30 -19.18 5.79 -19.48
CA MET A 30 -18.21 5.55 -20.54
C MET A 30 -17.14 4.61 -20.00
N PRO A 31 -16.66 3.65 -20.81
CA PRO A 31 -15.59 2.76 -20.41
C PRO A 31 -14.32 3.58 -20.17
N ARG A 32 -13.96 3.74 -18.90
CA ARG A 32 -12.80 4.52 -18.43
C ARG A 32 -11.98 3.68 -17.46
N PRO A 33 -10.68 3.97 -17.31
CA PRO A 33 -9.90 3.35 -16.26
C PRO A 33 -10.46 3.76 -14.88
N LYS A 34 -10.30 2.91 -13.87
CA LYS A 34 -10.74 3.19 -12.50
C LYS A 34 -9.56 3.30 -11.55
N LEU A 35 -9.68 4.17 -10.55
CA LEU A 35 -8.71 4.26 -9.46
C LEU A 35 -9.10 3.24 -8.37
N ILE A 36 -8.12 2.51 -7.88
CA ILE A 36 -8.24 1.58 -6.77
C ILE A 36 -7.29 2.06 -5.68
N TYR A 37 -7.85 2.42 -4.54
CA TYR A 37 -7.07 2.70 -3.34
C TYR A 37 -6.93 1.44 -2.51
N VAL A 38 -5.70 1.14 -2.10
CA VAL A 38 -5.30 -0.07 -1.38
C VAL A 38 -4.65 0.38 -0.07
N GLU A 39 -5.29 0.03 1.03
CA GLU A 39 -4.74 0.20 2.39
C GLU A 39 -4.90 -1.11 3.13
N SER A 40 -3.78 -1.65 3.60
CA SER A 40 -3.78 -2.84 4.44
C SER A 40 -3.58 -2.40 5.88
N ALA A 41 -4.62 -2.44 6.71
CA ALA A 41 -4.37 -2.39 8.13
C ALA A 41 -3.62 -3.68 8.47
N GLN A 42 -2.42 -3.58 9.05
CA GLN A 42 -1.42 -4.65 9.27
C GLN A 42 -1.96 -6.04 9.68
N ASN A 43 -3.21 -6.15 10.15
CA ASN A 43 -3.92 -7.39 10.50
C ASN A 43 -5.48 -7.33 10.33
N GLN A 44 -6.07 -6.47 9.47
CA GLN A 44 -7.55 -6.43 9.26
C GLN A 44 -8.02 -6.76 7.83
N GLY A 45 -7.13 -7.29 6.98
CA GLY A 45 -7.42 -7.58 5.57
C GLY A 45 -7.32 -6.34 4.68
N LEU A 46 -7.43 -6.56 3.37
CA LEU A 46 -7.24 -5.53 2.36
C LEU A 46 -8.43 -4.55 2.32
N GLY A 47 -8.18 -3.31 2.73
CA GLY A 47 -9.11 -2.20 2.53
C GLY A 47 -9.02 -1.69 1.10
N ILE A 48 -9.89 -2.18 0.22
CA ILE A 48 -9.94 -1.71 -1.17
C ILE A 48 -11.12 -0.77 -1.39
N ALA A 49 -10.87 0.40 -1.99
CA ALA A 49 -11.91 1.32 -2.42
C ALA A 49 -11.77 1.69 -3.91
N SER A 50 -12.89 1.86 -4.60
CA SER A 50 -12.92 2.40 -5.97
C SER A 50 -13.95 3.52 -6.11
N ASN A 51 -13.67 4.47 -7.00
CA ASN A 51 -14.42 5.72 -7.22
C ASN A 51 -15.92 5.53 -7.53
N ASN A 52 -16.36 4.33 -7.94
CA ASN A 52 -17.73 4.05 -8.37
C ASN A 52 -18.46 3.00 -7.53
N THR A 53 -17.88 2.52 -6.43
CA THR A 53 -18.50 1.45 -5.63
C THR A 53 -18.22 1.68 -4.16
N ALA A 54 -19.26 1.91 -3.36
CA ALA A 54 -19.19 1.77 -1.91
C ALA A 54 -18.88 0.30 -1.62
N CYS A 55 -17.64 -0.02 -1.23
CA CYS A 55 -17.27 -1.38 -0.87
C CYS A 55 -18.06 -1.79 0.37
N LYS A 56 -18.92 -2.80 0.20
CA LYS A 56 -19.36 -3.62 1.32
C LYS A 56 -18.11 -4.27 1.93
N PRO A 57 -18.03 -4.41 3.26
CA PRO A 57 -16.94 -5.14 3.89
C PRO A 57 -17.01 -6.60 3.41
N LEU A 58 -16.13 -6.98 2.50
CA LEU A 58 -15.78 -8.38 2.27
C LEU A 58 -14.85 -8.76 3.42
N LEU A 59 -15.46 -9.27 4.50
CA LEU A 59 -14.76 -9.67 5.70
C LEU A 59 -14.92 -11.19 5.81
N GLU A 60 -14.02 -11.95 5.18
CA GLU A 60 -13.80 -13.36 5.49
C GLU A 60 -12.28 -13.59 5.62
N LEU A 61 -11.88 -13.99 6.83
CA LEU A 61 -10.51 -14.17 7.32
C LEU A 61 -9.75 -15.25 6.55
N LEU A 62 -8.77 -14.89 5.70
CA LEU A 62 -7.89 -15.87 5.05
C LEU A 62 -6.42 -15.37 4.96
N PRO A 63 -5.41 -16.28 4.96
CA PRO A 63 -4.00 -15.98 5.27
C PRO A 63 -3.20 -15.39 4.09
N GLU A 64 -1.99 -14.88 4.36
CA GLU A 64 -1.11 -14.17 3.42
C GLU A 64 -0.89 -14.92 2.09
N GLY A 65 -1.19 -14.22 1.00
CA GLY A 65 -1.50 -14.77 -0.34
C GLY A 65 -2.87 -14.32 -0.84
N TYR A 66 -3.75 -13.86 0.05
CA TYR A 66 -5.10 -13.38 -0.27
C TYR A 66 -5.15 -11.96 -0.84
N ASP A 67 -4.28 -11.03 -0.42
CA ASP A 67 -4.38 -9.62 -0.86
C ASP A 67 -4.19 -9.47 -2.38
N ALA A 68 -3.21 -10.18 -2.95
CA ALA A 68 -3.00 -10.21 -4.40
C ALA A 68 -4.17 -10.87 -5.15
N GLY A 69 -4.76 -11.92 -4.58
CA GLY A 69 -5.90 -12.64 -5.18
C GLY A 69 -7.21 -11.84 -5.11
N GLU A 70 -7.46 -11.16 -4.00
CA GLU A 70 -8.60 -10.25 -3.80
C GLU A 70 -8.49 -9.03 -4.70
N LEU A 71 -7.28 -8.47 -4.82
CA LEU A 71 -7.01 -7.39 -5.75
C LEU A 71 -7.24 -7.84 -7.20
N ASP A 72 -6.77 -9.03 -7.60
CA ASP A 72 -7.05 -9.58 -8.94
C ASP A 72 -8.56 -9.77 -9.19
N GLN A 73 -9.30 -10.28 -8.20
CA GLN A 73 -10.74 -10.46 -8.28
C GLN A 73 -11.47 -9.13 -8.42
N LEU A 74 -11.07 -8.10 -7.67
CA LEU A 74 -11.65 -6.76 -7.81
C LEU A 74 -11.36 -6.19 -9.19
N ILE A 75 -10.12 -6.26 -9.66
CA ILE A 75 -9.76 -5.78 -11.00
C ILE A 75 -10.59 -6.54 -12.04
N SER A 76 -10.68 -7.86 -11.94
CA SER A 76 -11.52 -8.69 -12.80
C SER A 76 -12.98 -8.24 -12.79
N TYR A 77 -13.54 -7.93 -11.62
CA TYR A 77 -14.89 -7.40 -11.50
C TYR A 77 -15.03 -6.05 -12.21
N LEU A 78 -14.11 -5.11 -11.98
CA LEU A 78 -14.15 -3.78 -12.60
C LEU A 78 -14.01 -3.84 -14.13
N ILE A 79 -13.17 -4.74 -14.65
CA ILE A 79 -13.01 -4.92 -16.10
C ILE A 79 -14.25 -5.60 -16.70
N ASN A 80 -14.71 -6.70 -16.10
CA ASN A 80 -15.71 -7.57 -16.73
C ASN A 80 -17.17 -7.20 -16.40
N LYS A 81 -17.43 -6.47 -15.31
CA LYS A 81 -18.79 -6.11 -14.86
C LYS A 81 -19.08 -4.62 -14.94
N GLU A 82 -18.04 -3.80 -14.94
CA GLU A 82 -18.15 -2.34 -14.92
C GLU A 82 -17.52 -1.68 -16.16
N ASP A 83 -17.20 -2.50 -17.18
CA ASP A 83 -16.64 -2.07 -18.47
C ASP A 83 -15.39 -1.16 -18.33
N SER A 84 -14.61 -1.35 -17.28
CA SER A 84 -13.39 -0.58 -17.09
C SER A 84 -12.31 -0.99 -18.10
N THR A 85 -11.57 -0.02 -18.63
CA THR A 85 -10.51 -0.26 -19.62
C THR A 85 -9.14 -0.56 -18.99
N GLY A 86 -9.04 -0.48 -17.67
CA GLY A 86 -7.82 -0.65 -16.89
C GLY A 86 -7.94 -0.01 -15.52
N VAL A 87 -6.94 -0.17 -14.68
CA VAL A 87 -6.95 0.39 -13.32
C VAL A 87 -5.65 1.11 -12.99
N VAL A 88 -5.72 2.07 -12.08
CA VAL A 88 -4.56 2.64 -11.42
C VAL A 88 -4.62 2.22 -9.96
N LEU A 89 -3.53 1.64 -9.45
CA LEU A 89 -3.44 1.21 -8.06
C LEU A 89 -2.77 2.31 -7.23
N VAL A 90 -3.37 2.69 -6.11
CA VAL A 90 -2.79 3.64 -5.15
C VAL A 90 -2.64 2.93 -3.82
N GLY A 91 -1.41 2.63 -3.44
CA GLY A 91 -1.09 1.97 -2.18
C GLY A 91 -0.72 3.02 -1.16
N HIS A 92 -1.28 2.93 0.03
CA HIS A 92 -0.88 3.75 1.17
C HIS A 92 -0.24 2.88 2.24
N SER A 93 0.91 3.33 2.76
CA SER A 93 1.61 2.63 3.84
C SER A 93 1.94 1.18 3.43
N THR A 94 1.59 0.20 4.25
CA THR A 94 1.59 -1.24 3.96
C THR A 94 0.86 -1.63 2.67
N GLY A 95 -0.16 -0.87 2.23
CA GLY A 95 -0.79 -1.05 0.92
C GLY A 95 0.19 -0.90 -0.26
N CYS A 96 1.34 -0.25 -0.04
CA CYS A 96 2.43 -0.25 -1.02
C CYS A 96 3.06 -1.64 -1.20
N GLN A 97 3.19 -2.42 -0.11
CA GLN A 97 3.71 -3.80 -0.15
C GLN A 97 2.77 -4.68 -0.96
N ASP A 98 1.45 -4.54 -0.76
CA ASP A 98 0.43 -5.29 -1.50
C ASP A 98 0.52 -5.07 -3.00
N ILE A 99 0.69 -3.82 -3.44
CA ILE A 99 0.88 -3.49 -4.87
C ILE A 99 2.17 -4.11 -5.41
N VAL A 100 3.27 -3.98 -4.67
CA VAL A 100 4.57 -4.53 -5.09
C VAL A 100 4.48 -6.05 -5.22
N HIS A 101 3.87 -6.74 -4.26
CA HIS A 101 3.63 -8.18 -4.31
C HIS A 101 2.69 -8.56 -5.44
N TYR A 102 1.55 -7.89 -5.58
CA TYR A 102 0.57 -8.18 -6.63
C TYR A 102 1.18 -8.12 -8.03
N LEU A 103 1.91 -7.04 -8.33
CA LEU A 103 2.56 -6.87 -9.64
C LEU A 103 3.67 -7.88 -9.90
N ARG A 104 4.22 -8.51 -8.85
CA ARG A 104 5.19 -9.61 -8.98
C ARG A 104 4.54 -10.95 -9.35
N THR A 105 3.30 -11.19 -8.91
CA THR A 105 2.62 -12.49 -9.10
C THR A 105 2.30 -12.82 -10.56
N ASN A 106 2.31 -11.83 -11.46
CA ASN A 106 1.84 -11.96 -12.85
C ASN A 106 0.42 -12.56 -12.93
N ALA A 107 -0.45 -12.18 -11.99
CA ALA A 107 -1.85 -12.60 -11.94
C ALA A 107 -2.61 -12.23 -13.22
N ALA A 108 -3.75 -12.88 -13.46
CA ALA A 108 -4.48 -12.79 -14.72
C ALA A 108 -4.85 -11.35 -15.11
N CYS A 109 -5.24 -10.54 -14.12
CA CYS A 109 -5.66 -9.15 -14.34
C CYS A 109 -4.53 -8.14 -14.11
N SER A 110 -3.32 -8.56 -13.75
CA SER A 110 -2.19 -7.66 -13.49
C SER A 110 -1.86 -6.77 -14.70
N ARG A 111 -2.07 -7.29 -15.92
CA ARG A 111 -1.92 -6.55 -17.18
C ARG A 111 -2.94 -5.43 -17.39
N ALA A 112 -4.03 -5.43 -16.63
CA ALA A 112 -5.01 -4.35 -16.64
C ALA A 112 -4.57 -3.16 -15.77
N VAL A 113 -3.56 -3.32 -14.92
CA VAL A 113 -2.94 -2.23 -14.17
C VAL A 113 -2.16 -1.36 -15.14
N ARG A 114 -2.51 -0.08 -15.19
CA ARG A 114 -1.93 0.91 -16.11
C ARG A 114 -0.91 1.80 -15.45
N ALA A 115 -1.01 2.00 -14.14
CA ALA A 115 -0.04 2.71 -13.33
C ALA A 115 -0.17 2.29 -11.86
N ALA A 116 0.88 2.52 -11.08
CA ALA A 116 0.91 2.32 -9.63
C ALA A 116 1.42 3.59 -8.93
N ILE A 117 0.81 3.94 -7.80
CA ILE A 117 1.23 5.05 -6.94
C ILE A 117 1.49 4.48 -5.56
N LEU A 118 2.71 4.67 -5.05
CA LEU A 118 3.11 4.25 -3.71
C LEU A 118 3.17 5.50 -2.81
N GLN A 119 2.20 5.67 -1.93
CA GLN A 119 2.11 6.78 -0.99
C GLN A 119 2.57 6.35 0.40
N ALA A 120 3.60 7.04 0.91
CA ALA A 120 4.35 6.67 2.11
C ALA A 120 4.84 5.20 2.10
N PRO A 121 5.62 4.77 1.09
CA PRO A 121 6.28 3.47 1.11
C PRO A 121 7.46 3.51 2.11
N VAL A 122 7.15 3.27 3.38
CA VAL A 122 8.10 3.30 4.50
C VAL A 122 8.38 1.89 5.00
N SER A 123 9.50 1.71 5.70
CA SER A 123 9.90 0.42 6.24
C SER A 123 9.28 0.16 7.61
N ASP A 124 8.38 -0.82 7.68
CA ASP A 124 7.91 -1.37 8.95
C ASP A 124 9.08 -1.91 9.77
N ARG A 125 10.08 -2.54 9.14
CA ARG A 125 11.27 -3.03 9.83
C ARG A 125 12.02 -1.92 10.55
N GLU A 126 12.32 -0.81 9.86
CA GLU A 126 13.06 0.30 10.44
C GLU A 126 12.27 1.01 11.54
N PHE A 127 10.95 1.17 11.34
CA PHE A 127 10.06 1.69 12.39
C PHE A 127 10.07 0.77 13.62
N ARG A 128 9.82 -0.52 13.42
CA ARG A 128 9.73 -1.50 14.51
C ARG A 128 11.05 -1.71 15.22
N ALA A 129 12.18 -1.57 14.53
CA ALA A 129 13.51 -1.60 15.15
C ALA A 129 13.72 -0.51 16.22
N THR A 130 12.89 0.55 16.23
CA THR A 130 12.91 1.57 17.30
C THR A 130 12.21 1.10 18.59
N LEU A 131 11.42 0.03 18.54
CA LEU A 131 10.68 -0.50 19.69
C LEU A 131 11.53 -1.52 20.46
N PRO A 132 11.55 -1.46 21.81
CA PRO A 132 12.46 -2.26 22.62
C PRO A 132 12.18 -3.76 22.56
N GLU A 133 10.93 -4.17 22.31
CA GLU A 133 10.52 -5.58 22.27
C GLU A 133 10.90 -6.27 20.95
N THR A 134 11.21 -5.52 19.89
CA THR A 134 11.27 -6.06 18.52
C THR A 134 12.35 -7.13 18.35
N ALA A 135 13.55 -6.93 18.91
CA ALA A 135 14.64 -7.91 18.77
C ALA A 135 14.26 -9.28 19.36
N GLU A 136 13.73 -9.30 20.59
CA GLU A 136 13.28 -10.52 21.25
C GLU A 136 12.13 -11.21 20.47
N MET A 137 11.24 -10.40 19.89
CA MET A 137 10.10 -10.93 19.13
C MET A 137 10.52 -11.50 17.77
N ILE A 138 11.54 -10.94 17.11
CA ILE A 138 12.12 -11.55 15.90
C ILE A 138 12.70 -12.94 16.22
N ASP A 139 13.42 -13.07 17.33
CA ASP A 139 14.00 -14.36 17.75
C ASP A 139 12.92 -15.40 18.05
N LEU A 140 11.85 -14.97 18.74
CA LEU A 140 10.69 -15.82 19.02
C LEU A 140 9.98 -16.24 17.73
N ALA A 141 9.73 -15.30 16.82
CA ALA A 141 9.10 -15.57 15.53
C ALA A 141 9.92 -16.57 14.71
N SER A 142 11.24 -16.37 14.65
CA SER A 142 12.19 -17.27 13.98
C SER A 142 12.14 -18.68 14.56
N THR A 143 12.09 -18.79 15.90
CA THR A 143 11.97 -20.08 16.60
C THR A 143 10.66 -20.78 16.24
N MET A 144 9.53 -20.07 16.31
CA MET A 144 8.22 -20.61 15.95
C MET A 144 8.19 -21.09 14.49
N ILE A 145 8.75 -20.32 13.55
CA ILE A 145 8.83 -20.72 12.13
C ILE A 145 9.66 -22.00 11.96
N ASN A 146 10.83 -22.09 12.61
CA ASN A 146 11.69 -23.27 12.55
C ASN A 146 11.04 -24.52 13.16
N GLU A 147 10.12 -24.35 14.10
CA GLU A 147 9.31 -25.42 14.70
C GLU A 147 8.08 -25.80 13.85
N GLY A 148 7.86 -25.17 12.69
CA GLY A 148 6.69 -25.39 11.84
C GLY A 148 5.42 -24.69 12.35
N ARG A 149 5.58 -23.68 13.21
CA ARG A 149 4.53 -22.92 13.90
C ARG A 149 4.41 -21.48 13.38
N GLY A 150 4.77 -21.26 12.12
CA GLY A 150 4.76 -19.93 11.49
C GLY A 150 3.37 -19.26 11.49
N ASP A 151 2.31 -20.06 11.32
CA ASP A 151 0.92 -19.55 11.29
C ASP A 151 0.34 -19.31 12.69
N GLU A 152 1.04 -19.70 13.76
CA GLU A 152 0.57 -19.48 15.13
C GLU A 152 0.72 -18.01 15.54
N LEU A 153 -0.25 -17.54 16.33
CA LEU A 153 -0.25 -16.18 16.87
C LEU A 153 0.90 -15.98 17.86
N MET A 154 1.60 -14.87 17.71
CA MET A 154 2.60 -14.39 18.66
C MET A 154 1.96 -13.79 19.91
N PRO A 155 2.72 -13.67 21.02
CA PRO A 155 2.26 -12.97 22.21
C PRO A 155 1.79 -11.53 21.91
N LEU A 156 0.82 -11.02 22.67
CA LEU A 156 0.25 -9.67 22.49
C LEU A 156 1.31 -8.56 22.49
N ARG A 157 2.43 -8.73 23.21
CA ARG A 157 3.54 -7.77 23.20
C ARG A 157 4.24 -7.62 21.85
N ALA A 158 4.10 -8.59 20.95
CA ALA A 158 4.62 -8.48 19.59
C ALA A 158 3.87 -7.39 18.82
N ASN A 159 2.54 -7.38 18.92
CA ASN A 159 1.71 -6.33 18.34
C ASN A 159 0.50 -6.07 19.26
N PRO A 160 0.54 -5.00 20.08
CA PRO A 160 -0.54 -4.68 21.02
C PRO A 160 -1.86 -4.31 20.32
N ASP A 161 -1.78 -3.81 19.09
CA ASP A 161 -2.94 -3.28 18.37
C ASP A 161 -3.77 -4.37 17.69
N ALA A 162 -3.10 -5.45 17.24
CA ALA A 162 -3.78 -6.56 16.60
C ALA A 162 -2.98 -7.88 16.68
N PRO A 163 -3.65 -9.05 16.79
CA PRO A 163 -2.99 -10.35 16.73
C PRO A 163 -2.19 -10.52 15.44
N ILE A 164 -0.97 -11.05 15.55
CA ILE A 164 -0.04 -11.26 14.43
C ILE A 164 0.54 -12.68 14.51
N SER A 165 0.68 -13.35 13.36
CA SER A 165 1.34 -14.66 13.30
C SER A 165 2.86 -14.52 13.40
N ALA A 166 3.55 -15.60 13.75
CA ALA A 166 5.02 -15.63 13.76
C ALA A 166 5.61 -15.32 12.37
N TYR A 167 5.02 -15.88 11.32
CA TYR A 167 5.45 -15.62 9.94
C TYR A 167 5.28 -14.15 9.56
N ARG A 168 4.09 -13.56 9.76
CA ARG A 168 3.81 -12.14 9.46
C ARG A 168 4.77 -11.22 10.19
N TYR A 169 4.98 -11.49 11.49
CA TYR A 169 5.90 -10.70 12.30
C TYR A 169 7.32 -10.75 11.76
N HIS A 170 7.82 -11.95 11.46
CA HIS A 170 9.15 -12.13 10.89
C HIS A 170 9.26 -11.45 9.53
N SER A 171 8.27 -11.58 8.66
CA SER A 171 8.23 -10.95 7.34
C SER A 171 8.38 -9.42 7.43
N LEU A 172 7.69 -8.79 8.37
CA LEU A 172 7.72 -7.35 8.60
C LEU A 172 9.00 -6.85 9.30
N CYS A 173 9.57 -7.63 10.22
CA CYS A 173 10.59 -7.14 11.15
C CYS A 173 12.00 -7.64 10.86
N ALA A 174 12.15 -8.80 10.22
CA ALA A 174 13.46 -9.39 9.96
C ALA A 174 14.15 -8.70 8.79
N TYR A 175 15.48 -8.59 8.87
CA TYR A 175 16.27 -8.12 7.72
C TYR A 175 16.07 -9.07 6.56
N MET A 176 15.75 -8.50 5.39
CA MET A 176 15.41 -9.26 4.21
C MET A 176 14.18 -10.19 4.39
N GLY A 177 13.29 -9.89 5.35
CA GLY A 177 11.95 -10.48 5.39
C GLY A 177 11.16 -10.23 4.09
N ASP A 178 10.05 -10.93 3.88
CA ASP A 178 9.33 -10.85 2.60
C ASP A 178 8.76 -9.44 2.36
N ASP A 179 8.41 -8.70 3.43
CA ASP A 179 7.90 -7.33 3.38
C ASP A 179 8.94 -6.23 3.63
N ASP A 180 10.21 -6.62 3.83
CA ASP A 180 11.32 -5.68 3.95
C ASP A 180 11.68 -5.08 2.58
N MET A 181 10.82 -4.22 2.04
CA MET A 181 10.93 -3.68 0.67
C MET A 181 11.52 -2.28 0.59
N PHE A 182 11.37 -1.50 1.65
CA PHE A 182 11.62 -0.06 1.65
C PHE A 182 12.68 0.36 2.67
N SER A 183 13.41 -0.57 3.30
CA SER A 183 14.43 -0.23 4.30
C SER A 183 15.61 0.52 3.68
N SER A 184 16.05 1.57 4.37
CA SER A 184 17.13 2.45 3.91
C SER A 184 18.51 1.80 3.86
N ASP A 185 18.72 0.75 4.66
CA ASP A 185 19.97 -0.01 4.74
C ASP A 185 20.06 -1.18 3.74
N LEU A 186 19.01 -1.45 2.96
CA LEU A 186 19.10 -2.39 1.83
C LEU A 186 20.05 -1.82 0.77
N THR A 187 20.89 -2.67 0.19
CA THR A 187 21.76 -2.30 -0.93
C THR A 187 20.95 -2.02 -2.21
N ASP A 188 21.54 -1.29 -3.16
CA ASP A 188 20.89 -1.02 -4.45
C ASP A 188 20.49 -2.32 -5.19
N ASP A 189 21.29 -3.39 -5.07
CA ASP A 189 20.98 -4.69 -5.67
C ASP A 189 19.82 -5.41 -4.95
N GLN A 190 19.73 -5.29 -3.62
CA GLN A 190 18.60 -5.83 -2.85
C GLN A 190 17.31 -5.07 -3.17
N LEU A 191 17.37 -3.73 -3.23
CA LEU A 191 16.23 -2.91 -3.67
C LEU A 191 15.81 -3.27 -5.08
N LYS A 192 16.76 -3.43 -6.02
CA LYS A 192 16.46 -3.87 -7.39
C LYS A 192 15.87 -5.27 -7.45
N THR A 193 16.32 -6.19 -6.60
CA THR A 193 15.73 -7.53 -6.49
C THR A 193 14.29 -7.46 -5.99
N ARG A 194 13.97 -6.50 -5.11
CA ARG A 194 12.63 -6.34 -4.51
C ARG A 194 11.66 -5.49 -5.31
N LEU A 195 12.16 -4.51 -6.06
CA LEU A 195 11.33 -3.49 -6.70
C LEU A 195 11.53 -3.42 -8.22
N GLY A 196 12.53 -4.11 -8.77
CA GLY A 196 12.89 -4.01 -10.18
C GLY A 196 11.79 -4.45 -11.13
N HIS A 197 10.88 -5.34 -10.71
CA HIS A 197 9.73 -5.73 -11.53
C HIS A 197 8.70 -4.61 -11.69
N MET A 198 8.69 -3.62 -10.80
CA MET A 198 7.81 -2.45 -10.90
C MET A 198 8.08 -1.61 -12.14
N SER A 199 9.28 -1.69 -12.72
CA SER A 199 9.64 -0.92 -13.94
C SER A 199 8.82 -1.29 -15.18
N GLN A 200 7.98 -2.34 -15.10
CA GLN A 200 7.07 -2.75 -16.16
C GLN A 200 5.78 -1.92 -16.17
N THR A 201 5.52 -1.16 -15.10
CA THR A 201 4.32 -0.35 -14.90
C THR A 201 4.74 1.07 -14.54
N PRO A 202 4.18 2.12 -15.18
CA PRO A 202 4.39 3.50 -14.74
C PRO A 202 4.15 3.64 -13.25
N CYS A 203 5.13 4.18 -12.52
CA CYS A 203 5.13 4.22 -11.07
C CYS A 203 5.40 5.64 -10.56
N GLN A 204 4.68 6.07 -9.53
CA GLN A 204 4.95 7.28 -8.76
C GLN A 204 5.17 6.93 -7.29
N VAL A 205 6.16 7.57 -6.67
CA VAL A 205 6.39 7.52 -5.22
C VAL A 205 6.04 8.88 -4.63
N ILE A 206 5.02 8.91 -3.78
CA ILE A 206 4.65 10.09 -2.99
C ILE A 206 5.18 9.91 -1.58
N PHE A 207 6.22 10.65 -1.21
CA PHE A 207 6.89 10.50 0.07
C PHE A 207 6.62 11.69 1.01
N SER A 208 6.23 11.36 2.24
CA SER A 208 5.95 12.32 3.31
C SER A 208 7.24 12.74 4.02
N MET A 209 7.65 14.01 3.89
CA MET A 209 8.94 14.43 4.46
C MET A 209 8.92 14.55 6.00
N ALA A 210 7.75 14.72 6.61
CA ALA A 210 7.56 14.69 8.06
C ALA A 210 6.88 13.40 8.55
N ASP A 211 7.04 12.29 7.81
CA ASP A 211 6.51 10.98 8.20
C ASP A 211 7.06 10.54 9.56
N GLU A 212 6.15 10.29 10.51
CA GLU A 212 6.42 9.90 11.89
C GLU A 212 6.84 8.43 12.07
N TYR A 213 6.64 7.59 11.05
CA TYR A 213 7.08 6.18 11.07
C TYR A 213 8.49 5.99 10.52
N VAL A 214 9.06 7.02 9.89
CA VAL A 214 10.44 6.95 9.39
C VAL A 214 11.41 7.43 10.49
N PRO A 215 12.34 6.57 10.97
CA PRO A 215 13.27 6.95 12.02
C PRO A 215 14.16 8.15 11.63
N GLU A 216 14.56 8.95 12.63
CA GLU A 216 15.35 10.18 12.43
C GLU A 216 16.70 9.94 11.75
N TYR A 217 17.30 8.75 11.90
CA TYR A 217 18.57 8.41 11.27
C TYR A 217 18.47 8.20 9.75
N VAL A 218 17.26 8.02 9.21
CA VAL A 218 17.05 7.74 7.79
C VAL A 218 17.12 9.03 6.97
N ASP A 219 18.03 9.09 6.00
CA ASP A 219 18.02 10.12 4.97
C ASP A 219 16.87 9.86 3.99
N LYS A 220 15.72 10.51 4.26
CA LYS A 220 14.51 10.38 3.44
C LYS A 220 14.74 10.71 1.98
N LYS A 221 15.55 11.74 1.67
CA LYS A 221 15.78 12.16 0.27
C LYS A 221 16.61 11.12 -0.48
N ALA A 222 17.66 10.61 0.17
CA ALA A 222 18.46 9.53 -0.40
C ALA A 222 17.65 8.24 -0.55
N LEU A 223 16.80 7.91 0.42
CA LEU A 223 15.92 6.74 0.35
C LEU A 223 15.01 6.82 -0.88
N VAL A 224 14.23 7.91 -1.03
CA VAL A 224 13.27 8.02 -2.14
C VAL A 224 13.96 7.97 -3.49
N GLU A 225 15.12 8.61 -3.63
CA GLU A 225 15.92 8.54 -4.86
C GLU A 225 16.29 7.09 -5.22
N ARG A 226 16.74 6.32 -4.23
CA ARG A 226 17.13 4.91 -4.41
C ARG A 226 15.94 4.02 -4.73
N LEU A 227 14.78 4.24 -4.08
CA LEU A 227 13.54 3.54 -4.39
C LEU A 227 13.09 3.81 -5.84
N CYS A 228 13.05 5.08 -6.26
CA CYS A 228 12.68 5.45 -7.62
C CYS A 228 13.62 4.84 -8.66
N LYS A 229 14.93 4.86 -8.40
CA LYS A 229 15.94 4.21 -9.25
C LYS A 229 15.73 2.70 -9.33
N ALA A 230 15.46 2.03 -8.20
CA ALA A 230 15.20 0.59 -8.17
C ALA A 230 13.96 0.19 -8.97
N MET A 231 12.95 1.07 -9.01
CA MET A 231 11.71 0.89 -9.80
C MET A 231 11.84 1.33 -11.27
N GLY A 232 13.06 1.56 -11.78
CA GLY A 232 13.28 1.91 -13.18
C GLY A 232 13.07 3.40 -13.51
N GLY A 233 13.21 4.28 -12.52
CA GLY A 233 13.03 5.72 -12.68
C GLY A 233 11.59 6.18 -12.41
N ALA A 234 10.94 5.62 -11.39
CA ALA A 234 9.61 6.04 -10.96
C ALA A 234 9.57 7.54 -10.67
N GLU A 235 8.45 8.19 -10.99
CA GLU A 235 8.25 9.60 -10.68
C GLU A 235 8.29 9.82 -9.17
N LYS A 236 9.01 10.85 -8.73
CA LYS A 236 9.17 11.18 -7.32
C LYS A 236 8.39 12.44 -6.97
N VAL A 237 7.58 12.37 -5.92
CA VAL A 237 6.93 13.53 -5.29
C VAL A 237 7.29 13.57 -3.81
N GLU A 238 7.94 14.65 -3.38
CA GLU A 238 8.29 14.90 -1.99
C GLU A 238 7.29 15.92 -1.41
N ILE A 239 6.49 15.51 -0.42
CA ILE A 239 5.54 16.41 0.24
C ILE A 239 6.16 16.93 1.53
N GLU A 240 6.61 18.19 1.47
CA GLU A 240 7.19 18.91 2.60
C GLU A 240 6.18 19.03 3.75
N TRP A 241 6.63 18.68 4.96
CA TRP A 241 5.83 18.68 6.20
C TRP A 241 4.62 17.74 6.22
N GLY A 242 4.46 16.86 5.22
CA GLY A 242 3.41 15.86 5.21
C GLY A 242 3.63 14.80 6.30
N ASN A 243 2.58 14.48 7.07
CA ASN A 243 2.59 13.31 7.96
C ASN A 243 2.36 12.01 7.16
N HIS A 244 2.43 10.86 7.82
CA HIS A 244 2.34 9.55 7.16
C HIS A 244 1.06 9.35 6.32
N SER A 245 -0.07 9.87 6.80
CA SER A 245 -1.36 9.78 6.12
C SER A 245 -1.64 10.94 5.14
N LEU A 246 -0.73 11.91 5.05
CA LEU A 246 -0.93 13.18 4.35
C LEU A 246 -2.24 13.90 4.73
N SER A 247 -2.80 13.61 5.91
CA SER A 247 -4.04 14.21 6.40
C SER A 247 -3.91 15.72 6.63
N ASN A 248 -2.68 16.22 6.73
CA ASN A 248 -2.36 17.64 6.82
C ASN A 248 -1.92 18.28 5.47
N ARG A 249 -1.89 17.51 4.38
CA ARG A 249 -1.41 17.89 3.03
C ARG A 249 -2.26 17.25 1.93
N ILE A 250 -3.58 17.21 2.13
CA ILE A 250 -4.52 16.49 1.27
C ILE A 250 -4.52 17.07 -0.14
N GLN A 251 -4.50 18.40 -0.27
CA GLN A 251 -4.53 19.08 -1.56
C GLN A 251 -3.30 18.73 -2.40
N GLU A 252 -2.12 18.75 -1.78
CA GLU A 252 -0.85 18.38 -2.42
C GLU A 252 -0.84 16.91 -2.84
N ALA A 253 -1.33 16.02 -1.99
CA ALA A 253 -1.43 14.59 -2.28
C ALA A 253 -2.37 14.31 -3.47
N VAL A 254 -3.56 14.91 -3.46
CA VAL A 254 -4.55 14.75 -4.53
C VAL A 254 -4.02 15.34 -5.84
N GLN A 255 -3.39 16.50 -5.80
CA GLN A 255 -2.82 17.14 -6.98
C GLN A 255 -1.74 16.25 -7.62
N ALA A 256 -0.82 15.70 -6.81
CA ALA A 256 0.22 14.79 -7.28
C ALA A 256 -0.34 13.54 -7.97
N ILE A 257 -1.37 12.92 -7.37
CA ILE A 257 -2.04 11.75 -7.94
C ILE A 257 -2.71 12.11 -9.27
N VAL A 258 -3.45 13.23 -9.31
CA VAL A 258 -4.18 13.66 -10.50
C VAL A 258 -3.23 14.01 -11.65
N ASP A 259 -2.14 14.71 -11.36
CA ASP A 259 -1.15 15.10 -12.37
C ASP A 259 -0.50 13.86 -12.98
N PHE A 260 -0.10 12.89 -12.16
CA PHE A 260 0.46 11.62 -12.63
C PHE A 260 -0.52 10.81 -13.48
N VAL A 261 -1.77 10.70 -13.05
CA VAL A 261 -2.80 9.98 -13.82
C VAL A 261 -3.09 10.69 -15.15
N LYS A 262 -2.93 12.01 -15.23
CA LYS A 262 -3.09 12.77 -16.49
C LYS A 262 -1.91 12.58 -17.44
N THR A 263 -0.67 12.51 -16.93
CA THR A 263 0.55 12.41 -17.74
C THR A 263 0.85 10.99 -18.18
N GLU A 264 0.82 10.05 -17.24
CA GLU A 264 1.26 8.66 -17.42
C GLU A 264 0.09 7.66 -17.44
N GLY A 265 -1.12 8.11 -17.09
CA GLY A 265 -2.32 7.28 -17.11
C GLY A 265 -2.93 7.09 -18.51
N PRO A 266 -4.00 6.28 -18.62
CA PRO A 266 -4.55 5.92 -19.91
C PRO A 266 -5.18 7.12 -20.63
N LYS A 267 -4.89 7.27 -21.93
CA LYS A 267 -5.51 8.29 -22.79
C LYS A 267 -7.05 8.20 -22.70
N GLY A 268 -7.70 9.30 -22.34
CA GLY A 268 -9.16 9.38 -22.14
C GLY A 268 -9.62 9.55 -20.69
N TRP A 269 -8.69 9.77 -19.75
CA TRP A 269 -9.02 10.25 -18.41
C TRP A 269 -9.38 11.74 -18.46
N ASP A 270 -10.65 12.06 -18.73
CA ASP A 270 -11.17 13.40 -18.43
C ASP A 270 -11.23 13.56 -16.90
N ASP A 271 -10.76 14.69 -16.41
CA ASP A 271 -10.73 15.03 -15.00
C ASP A 271 -12.10 14.78 -14.35
N PRO A 272 -12.25 13.87 -13.36
CA PRO A 272 -13.52 13.69 -12.67
C PRO A 272 -13.88 14.90 -11.81
N TRP A 273 -12.95 15.83 -11.62
CA TRP A 273 -13.08 17.03 -10.79
C TRP A 273 -13.46 18.30 -11.57
N HIS A 274 -13.58 18.24 -12.90
CA HIS A 274 -13.99 19.37 -13.75
C HIS A 274 -15.16 19.04 -14.68
#